data_AF-A0A662HGU4-F1
#
_entry.id   AF-A0A662HGU4-F1
#
_cell.length_a   1.000
_cell.length_b   1.000
_cell.length_c   1.000
_cell.angle_alpha   90.00
_cell.angle_beta   90.00
_cell.angle_gamma   90.00
#
_symmetry.space_group_name_H-M   'P 1'
#
loop_
_entity.id
_entity.type
_entity.pdbx_description
1 polymer ?
#
loop_
_entity_poly.entity_id
_entity_poly.type
_entity_poly.pdbx_seq_one_letter_code
_entity_poly.pdbx_strand_id
1 'polypeptide(L)' 'MYVAWEPQTGVASQGKSLDEALENIKEAIELYLEDPDAEIPKPINKITIATIKIKTP' A
#
# COMPACT_ATOMS: atom_id res chain seq x y z
N MET A 1 -4.51 -8.19 12.71
CA MET A 1 -4.02 -8.32 11.33
C MET A 1 -4.24 -6.99 10.65
N TYR A 2 -3.18 -6.40 10.13
CA TYR A 2 -3.15 -5.12 9.45
C TYR A 2 -2.74 -5.35 8.01
N VAL A 3 -3.30 -4.55 7.10
CA VAL A 3 -2.94 -4.52 5.68
C VAL A 3 -2.41 -3.13 5.39
N ALA A 4 -1.27 -3.07 4.72
CA ALA A 4 -0.68 -1.86 4.19
C ALA A 4 -0.74 -1.92 2.66
N TRP A 5 -0.99 -0.77 2.03
CA TRP A 5 -1.14 -0.66 0.59
C TRP A 5 -0.51 0.64 0.10
N GLU A 6 0.36 0.54 -0.91
CA GLU A 6 0.97 1.68 -1.59
C GLU A 6 0.21 1.93 -2.91
N PRO A 7 -0.48 3.09 -3.04
CA PRO A 7 -1.44 3.30 -4.12
C PRO A 7 -0.83 3.59 -5.49
N GLN A 8 0.45 3.97 -5.58
CA GLN A 8 1.07 4.33 -6.87
C GLN A 8 1.56 3.11 -7.65
N THR A 9 2.07 2.11 -6.94
CA THR A 9 2.59 0.84 -7.45
C THR A 9 1.54 -0.27 -7.36
N GLY A 10 0.55 -0.11 -6.49
CA GLY A 10 -0.44 -1.15 -6.19
C GLY A 10 0.07 -2.24 -5.25
N VAL A 11 1.31 -2.14 -4.76
CA VAL A 11 1.92 -3.10 -3.84
C VAL A 11 1.14 -3.13 -2.53
N ALA A 12 0.85 -4.33 -2.02
CA ALA A 12 0.19 -4.53 -0.75
C ALA A 12 0.97 -5.55 0.09
N SER A 13 0.94 -5.36 1.41
CA SER A 13 1.53 -6.29 2.38
C SER A 13 0.63 -6.41 3.61
N GLN A 14 0.92 -7.38 4.47
CA GLN A 14 0.16 -7.62 5.70
C GLN A 14 1.10 -7.87 6.90
N GLY A 15 0.65 -7.54 8.10
CA GLY A 15 1.38 -7.76 9.35
C GLY A 15 0.46 -8.05 10.53
N LYS A 16 1.00 -8.61 11.61
CA LYS A 16 0.24 -8.87 12.86
C LYS A 16 0.06 -7.58 13.66
N SER A 17 1.01 -6.66 13.60
CA SER A 17 0.95 -5.29 14.14
C SER A 17 0.95 -4.23 13.04
N LEU A 18 0.67 -2.97 13.41
CA LEU A 18 0.80 -1.81 12.51
C LEU A 18 2.24 -1.65 12.04
N ASP A 19 3.19 -1.71 12.98
CA ASP A 19 4.62 -1.55 12.70
C ASP A 19 5.12 -2.64 11.73
N GLU A 20 4.73 -3.91 11.96
CA GLU A 20 5.09 -5.02 11.08
C GLU A 20 4.50 -4.84 9.66
N ALA A 21 3.26 -4.36 9.54
CA ALA A 21 2.69 -4.09 8.22
C ALA A 21 3.42 -2.95 7.49
N LEU A 22 3.87 -1.93 8.22
CA LEU A 22 4.65 -0.81 7.67
C LEU A 22 6.06 -1.22 7.27
N GLU A 23 6.70 -2.10 8.03
CA GLU A 23 8.01 -2.65 7.68
C GLU A 23 7.90 -3.57 6.45
N ASN A 24 6.90 -4.46 6.43
CA ASN A 24 6.65 -5.36 5.30
C ASN A 24 6.30 -4.61 4.00
N ILE A 25 5.52 -3.52 4.05
CA ILE A 25 5.21 -2.75 2.83
C ILE A 25 6.45 -2.03 2.30
N LYS A 26 7.33 -1.56 3.18
CA LYS A 26 8.57 -0.90 2.78
C LYS A 26 9.47 -1.88 2.01
N GLU A 27 9.71 -3.06 2.56
CA GLU A 27 10.51 -4.10 1.88
C GLU A 27 9.89 -4.50 0.54
N ALA A 28 8.56 -4.65 0.48
CA ALA A 28 7.86 -5.00 -0.75
C ALA A 28 7.98 -3.90 -1.83
N ILE A 29 7.97 -2.62 -1.46
CA ILE A 29 8.20 -1.50 -2.38
C ILE A 29 9.66 -1.49 -2.87
N GLU A 30 10.63 -1.70 -1.97
CA GLU A 30 12.04 -1.78 -2.34
C GLU A 30 12.27 -2.89 -3.37
N LEU A 31 11.73 -4.09 -3.14
CA LEU A 31 11.76 -5.21 -4.09
C LEU A 31 11.06 -4.89 -5.42
N TYR A 32 9.92 -4.19 -5.40
CA TYR A 32 9.23 -3.77 -6.62
C TYR A 32 10.10 -2.82 -7.46
N LEU A 33 10.79 -1.87 -6.83
CA LEU A 33 11.61 -0.87 -7.50
C LEU A 33 12.97 -1.42 -8.00
N GLU A 34 13.37 -2.62 -7.57
CA GLU A 34 14.53 -3.33 -8.13
C GLU A 34 14.25 -3.93 -9.52
N ASP A 35 12.98 -4.12 -9.90
CA ASP A 35 12.60 -4.63 -11.21
C ASP A 35 12.86 -3.54 -12.29
N PRO A 36 13.69 -3.81 -13.33
CA PRO A 36 13.97 -2.84 -14.39
C PRO A 36 12.72 -2.44 -15.20
N ASP A 37 11.67 -3.27 -15.19
CA ASP A 37 10.41 -3.00 -15.87
C ASP A 37 9.37 -2.33 -14.92
N ALA A 38 9.75 -2.02 -13.67
CA ALA A 38 8.87 -1.36 -12.71
C ALA A 38 8.43 0.03 -13.20
N GLU A 39 7.12 0.28 -13.14
CA GLU A 39 6.62 1.64 -13.38
C GLU A 39 7.01 2.55 -12.21
N ILE A 40 7.73 3.63 -12.53
CA ILE A 40 8.07 4.66 -11.55
C ILE A 40 6.77 5.37 -11.11
N PRO A 41 6.46 5.41 -9.81
CA PRO A 41 5.32 6.11 -9.26
C PRO A 41 5.18 7.55 -9.78
N LYS A 42 4.02 7.88 -10.35
CA LYS A 42 3.68 9.27 -10.68
C LYS A 42 3.20 10.00 -9.43
N PRO A 43 3.58 11.27 -9.25
CA PRO A 43 3.18 12.03 -8.08
C PRO A 43 1.65 12.13 -7.95
N ILE A 44 1.14 11.81 -6.76
CA ILE A 44 -0.27 11.98 -6.43
C ILE A 44 -0.52 13.45 -6.01
N ASN A 45 -1.16 14.21 -6.89
CA ASN A 45 -1.42 15.64 -6.65
C ASN A 45 -2.63 15.91 -5.74
N LYS A 46 -3.50 14.91 -5.52
CA LYS A 46 -4.69 15.05 -4.68
C LYS A 46 -5.07 13.71 -4.07
N ILE A 47 -5.21 13.66 -2.75
CA ILE A 47 -5.67 12.49 -1.99
C ILE A 47 -6.99 12.86 -1.30
N THR A 48 -7.95 11.94 -1.30
CA THR A 48 -9.20 12.07 -0.54
C THR A 48 -9.48 10.75 0.14
N ILE A 49 -9.54 10.76 1.47
CA ILE A 49 -9.83 9.58 2.28
C ILE A 49 -11.25 9.71 2.83
N ALA A 50 -12.08 8.70 2.60
CA ALA A 50 -13.45 8.68 3.08
C ALA A 50 -13.82 7.28 3.58
N THR A 51 -14.49 7.22 4.73
CA THR A 51 -15.00 5.97 5.31
C THR A 51 -16.49 5.85 5.01
N ILE A 52 -16.89 4.81 4.29
CA ILE A 52 -18.30 4.51 3.99
C ILE A 52 -18.76 3.37 4.90
N LYS A 53 -19.88 3.55 5.61
CA LYS A 53 -20.51 2.48 6.39
C LYS A 53 -21.67 1.90 5.59
N ILE A 54 -21.62 0.59 5.32
CA ILE A 54 -22.68 -0.14 4.60
C ILE A 54 -23.39 -1.05 5.62
N LYS A 55 -24.73 -1.07 5.61
CA LYS A 55 -25.52 -2.08 6.30
C LYS A 55 -25.85 -3.19 5.31
N THR A 56 -25.44 -4.41 5.59
CA THR A 56 -25.92 -5.60 4.87
C THR A 56 -27.34 -5.95 5.34
N PRO A 57 -28.17 -6.61 4.50
CA PRO A 57 -29.50 -7.07 4.89
C PRO A 57 -29.48 -7.99 6.12
#